data_AF-A0A9E5EYT9-F1
#
_entry.id   AF-A0A9E5EYT9-F1
#
_cell.length_a   1.000
_cell.length_b   1.000
_cell.length_c   1.000
_cell.angle_alpha   90.00
_cell.angle_beta   90.00
_cell.angle_gamma   90.00
#
_symmetry.space_group_name_H-M   'P 1'
#
loop_
_entity.id
_entity.type
_entity.pdbx_description
1 polymer ?
#
loop_
_entity_poly.entity_id
_entity_poly.type
_entity_poly.pdbx_seq_one_letter_code
_entity_poly.pdbx_strand_id
1 'polypeptide(L)' 'MLVLSRKKDETIIMRIPGHEDIKLTVVRIDNMNKVRIGVEADKDVVILRSELEANKEVPAT' A
#
# COMPACT_ATOMS: atom_id res chain seq x y z
N MET A 1 1.67 15.77 3.21
CA MET A 1 0.65 14.70 3.25
C MET A 1 -0.31 14.92 2.11
N LEU A 2 -0.33 14.02 1.13
CA LEU A 2 -1.31 14.04 0.04
C LEU A 2 -2.54 13.23 0.48
N VAL A 3 -3.75 13.78 0.34
CA VAL A 3 -4.99 13.12 0.77
C VAL A 3 -5.88 12.91 -0.44
N LEU A 4 -6.29 11.66 -0.65
CA LEU A 4 -7.12 11.25 -1.79
C LEU A 4 -8.29 10.40 -1.29
N SER A 5 -9.50 10.73 -1.73
CA SER A 5 -10.69 9.90 -1.49
C SER A 5 -10.85 8.89 -2.62
N ARG A 6 -10.95 7.59 -2.30
CA ARG A 6 -11.15 6.51 -3.26
C ARG A 6 -12.43 5.70 -2.96
N LYS A 7 -13.18 5.36 -3.99
CA LYS A 7 -14.32 4.41 -3.94
C LYS A 7 -13.83 2.97 -4.09
N LYS A 8 -14.75 2.01 -3.89
CA LYS A 8 -14.50 0.59 -4.18
C LYS A 8 -14.00 0.43 -5.62
N ASP A 9 -13.00 -0.43 -5.79
CA ASP A 9 -12.30 -0.76 -7.03
C ASP A 9 -11.49 0.40 -7.66
N GLU A 10 -11.37 1.56 -6.98
CA GLU A 10 -10.47 2.62 -7.41
C GLU A 10 -9.04 2.39 -6.90
N THR A 11 -8.07 2.78 -7.73
CA THR A 11 -6.63 2.56 -7.51
C THR A 11 -5.87 3.89 -7.42
N ILE A 12 -4.87 3.91 -6.56
CA ILE A 12 -3.82 4.93 -6.49
C ILE A 12 -2.56 4.32 -7.08
N ILE A 13 -1.93 5.04 -8.01
CA ILE A 13 -0.69 4.59 -8.65
C ILE A 13 0.45 5.46 -8.15
N MET A 14 1.47 4.84 -7.61
CA MET A 14 2.70 5.48 -7.15
C MET A 14 3.84 5.04 -8.08
N ARG A 15 4.52 6.01 -8.67
CA ARG A 15 5.61 5.77 -9.60
C ARG A 15 6.92 6.18 -8.97
N ILE A 16 7.88 5.25 -8.94
CA ILE A 16 9.24 5.50 -8.47
C ILE A 16 10.16 5.25 -9.66
N PRO A 17 11.06 6.19 -10.01
CA PRO A 17 12.00 5.99 -11.10
C PRO A 17 12.81 4.70 -10.90
N GLY A 18 12.83 3.83 -11.91
CA GLY A 18 13.60 2.57 -11.87
C GLY A 18 12.89 1.39 -11.21
N HIS A 19 11.64 1.55 -10.75
CA HIS A 19 10.82 0.45 -10.21
C HIS A 19 9.49 0.32 -10.97
N GLU A 20 8.85 -0.84 -10.87
CA GLU A 20 7.48 -1.01 -11.36
C GLU A 20 6.49 -0.11 -10.59
N ASP A 21 5.39 0.26 -11.26
CA ASP A 21 4.32 1.06 -10.68
C ASP A 21 3.70 0.34 -9.47
N ILE A 22 3.74 0.96 -8.30
CA ILE A 22 3.06 0.45 -7.10
C ILE A 22 1.59 0.84 -7.18
N LYS A 23 0.69 -0.14 -7.09
CA LYS A 23 -0.76 0.07 -7.15
C LYS A 23 -1.39 -0.22 -5.81
N LEU A 24 -2.12 0.74 -5.28
CA LEU A 24 -2.93 0.59 -4.07
C LEU A 24 -4.41 0.66 -4.45
N THR A 25 -5.13 -0.45 -4.29
CA THR A 25 -6.52 -0.58 -4.72
C THR A 25 -7.44 -0.76 -3.51
N VAL A 26 -8.54 -0.01 -3.47
CA VAL A 26 -9.59 -0.21 -2.46
C VAL A 26 -10.46 -1.39 -2.87
N VAL A 27 -10.20 -2.57 -2.31
CA VAL A 27 -10.91 -3.80 -2.66
C VAL A 27 -12.34 -3.81 -2.08
N ARG A 28 -12.48 -3.36 -0.83
CA ARG A 28 -13.77 -3.36 -0.14
C ARG A 28 -13.76 -2.33 0.98
N ILE A 29 -14.90 -1.67 1.16
CA ILE A 29 -15.18 -0.82 2.32
C ILE A 29 -16.23 -1.58 3.14
N ASP A 30 -15.87 -1.97 4.37
CA ASP A 30 -16.81 -2.59 5.29
C ASP A 30 -17.58 -1.51 6.05
N ASN A 31 -18.87 -1.77 6.30
CA ASN A 31 -19.85 -0.82 6.82
C ASN A 31 -19.56 -0.24 8.21
N MET A 32 -18.53 -0.73 8.92
CA MET A 32 -18.15 -0.20 10.21
C MET A 32 -17.10 0.90 10.04
N ASN A 33 -15.82 0.53 9.94
CA ASN A 33 -14.70 1.47 9.83
C ASN A 33 -13.44 0.75 9.29
N LYS A 34 -13.63 -0.28 8.45
CA LYS A 34 -12.52 -1.10 7.94
C LYS A 34 -12.51 -1.04 6.43
N VAL A 35 -11.32 -0.91 5.87
CA VAL A 35 -11.11 -0.92 4.42
C VAL A 35 -10.14 -2.05 4.10
N ARG A 36 -10.52 -2.91 3.16
CA ARG A 36 -9.63 -3.90 2.58
C ARG A 36 -8.89 -3.24 1.43
N ILE A 37 -7.57 -3.22 1.53
CA ILE A 37 -6.67 -2.60 0.58
C ILE A 37 -5.84 -3.72 -0.06
N GLY A 38 -5.75 -3.73 -1.38
CA GLY A 38 -4.80 -4.53 -2.14
C GLY A 38 -3.60 -3.66 -2.50
N VAL A 39 -2.40 -4.20 -2.38
CA VAL A 39 -1.17 -3.53 -2.80
C VAL A 39 -0.43 -4.45 -3.76
N GLU A 40 -0.16 -3.95 -4.97
CA GLU A 40 0.69 -4.60 -5.96
C GLU A 40 1.96 -3.78 -6.09
N ALA A 41 3.11 -4.41 -5.90
CA ALA A 41 4.42 -3.79 -5.96
C ALA A 41 5.45 -4.84 -6.41
N ASP A 42 6.63 -4.36 -6.79
CA ASP A 42 7.80 -5.19 -7.02
C ASP A 42 8.16 -5.99 -5.73
N LYS A 43 8.79 -7.16 -5.87
CA LYS A 43 9.16 -8.05 -4.75
C LYS A 43 10.19 -7.41 -3.82
N ASP A 44 11.03 -6.53 -4.34
CA ASP A 44 12.03 -5.79 -3.57
C ASP A 44 11.41 -4.67 -2.72
N VAL A 45 10.11 -4.36 -2.93
CA VAL A 45 9.38 -3.36 -2.15
C VAL A 45 8.73 -4.02 -0.93
N VAL A 46 9.19 -3.64 0.25
CA VAL A 46 8.62 -4.10 1.52
C VAL A 46 7.39 -3.26 1.89
N ILE A 47 6.24 -3.89 2.04
CA ILE A 47 5.00 -3.25 2.49
C ILE A 47 4.71 -3.67 3.93
N LEU A 48 4.77 -2.71 4.86
CA LEU A 48 4.52 -2.94 6.28
C LEU A 48 3.26 -2.22 6.74
N ARG A 49 2.64 -2.78 7.78
CA ARG A 49 1.65 -2.05 8.57
C ARG A 49 2.40 -1.28 9.65
N SER A 50 2.00 -0.04 9.90
CA SER A 50 2.75 0.85 10.80
C SER A 50 2.91 0.30 12.22
N GLU A 51 1.97 -0.52 12.71
CA GLU A 51 2.10 -1.19 14.01
C GLU A 51 3.22 -2.22 14.07
N LEU A 52 3.72 -2.69 12.92
CA LEU A 52 4.81 -3.65 12.81
C LEU A 52 6.18 -2.97 12.64
N GLU A 53 6.23 -1.67 12.38
CA GLU A 53 7.50 -0.93 12.21
C GLU A 53 8.36 -0.91 13.48
N ALA A 54 7.79 -1.26 14.65
CA ALA A 54 8.50 -1.28 15.92
C ALA A 54 9.59 -2.38 16.03
N ASN A 55 9.74 -3.28 15.04
CA ASN A 55 10.72 -4.35 15.06
C ASN A 55 11.57 -4.43 13.77
N LYS A 56 12.75 -3.80 13.84
CA LYS A 56 14.01 -4.06 13.12
C LYS A 56 14.24 -3.58 11.68
N GLU A 57 15.44 -2.99 11.55
CA GLU A 57 16.47 -3.20 10.52
C GLU A 57 16.03 -4.06 9.33
N VAL A 58 15.92 -3.40 8.18
CA VAL A 58 15.72 -4.03 6.87
C VAL A 58 16.83 -5.08 6.67
N PRO A 59 16.51 -6.37 6.48
CA PRO A 59 17.54 -7.35 6.18
C PRO A 59 18.17 -7.00 4.82
N ALA A 60 19.45 -6.65 4.84
CA ALA A 60 20.24 -6.51 3.63
C ALA A 60 20.31 -7.88 2.93
N THR A 61 19.74 -7.95 1.73
CA THR A 61 19.95 -9.08 0.80
C THR A 61 21.22 -8.83 0.01
#